data_AF-A0A7J6RPL0-F1
#
_entry.id   AF-A0A7J6RPL0-F1
#
_cell.length_a   1.000
_cell.length_b   1.000
_cell.length_c   1.000
_cell.angle_alpha   90.00
_cell.angle_beta   90.00
_cell.angle_gamma   90.00
#
_symmetry.space_group_name_H-M   'P 1'
#
loop_
_entity.id
_entity.type
_entity.pdbx_description
1 polymer ?
#
loop_
_entity_poly.entity_id
_entity_poly.type
_entity_poly.pdbx_seq_one_letter_code
_entity_poly.pdbx_strand_id
1 'polypeptide(L)'
;MVIGLPDEGVFDYVDYFLKQNPHKYVELSERTMFDWLRKSGLKTLKKSGSASNDRPGHQYGVKPLDVHTGMLKQLRRFLENAHHQRSVVHVEVEKGLSEAERRKLMSDYTMKRRVAVVCVGHPDKGYLEYVQGLVRADLERKKTGKARSEWKKKMGEYTKRKEEREAQKRRESLMEAAAKARKDAAEEARQKRQEAAARAAAAKKAAEARTSGGASDAQGSVAGGQSPIGMDNGTPGAVEKEEGEKEEEETEPQMPEIEVTSEEILAKMAGGGRFRKLPLPDLTKDAVTSAFLRFSLPSADEELKPGVPVFNDIRFVWDGEEARTYLTSWIKNHKILERVSSIKGPSEWFTKQLESWTQSKVEWRKLDRMYRDKKTAATKEGTEGQKEGEEEDVWAAEDIDNVDGEQTPLYGQFEAVDWNLLSLRFELHLLCHSFKKDVSDADVVGIHRSLLGYYYLL
;
A
#
# COMPACT_ATOMS: atom_id res chain seq x y z
N MET A 1 29.41 -9.24 14.28
CA MET A 1 28.24 -9.61 13.46
C MET A 1 27.00 -9.27 14.27
N VAL A 2 26.04 -8.59 13.67
CA VAL A 2 24.73 -8.35 14.30
C VAL A 2 23.78 -9.45 13.85
N ILE A 3 23.06 -10.05 14.81
CA ILE A 3 22.15 -11.17 14.60
C ILE A 3 20.81 -10.79 15.22
N GLY A 4 19.74 -10.87 14.43
CA GLY A 4 18.38 -10.64 14.90
C GLY A 4 17.37 -11.19 13.92
N LEU A 5 16.10 -11.18 14.33
CA LEU A 5 14.99 -11.73 13.55
C LEU A 5 14.59 -10.79 12.40
N PRO A 6 14.09 -11.32 11.28
CA PRO A 6 13.65 -10.50 10.15
C PRO A 6 12.48 -9.61 10.57
N ASP A 7 12.47 -8.37 10.07
CA ASP A 7 11.46 -7.35 10.33
C ASP A 7 11.35 -6.92 11.81
N GLU A 8 12.30 -7.31 12.65
CA GLU A 8 12.42 -6.89 14.05
C GLU A 8 13.48 -5.78 14.25
N GLY A 9 13.76 -4.99 13.21
CA GLY A 9 14.56 -3.77 13.33
C GLY A 9 16.08 -3.97 13.41
N VAL A 10 16.61 -5.09 12.91
CA VAL A 10 18.06 -5.38 12.88
C VAL A 10 18.84 -4.26 12.19
N PHE A 11 18.36 -3.81 11.03
CA PHE A 11 18.98 -2.74 10.25
C PHE A 11 18.92 -1.38 10.94
N ASP A 12 17.83 -1.10 11.66
CA ASP A 12 17.69 0.12 12.46
C ASP A 12 18.64 0.11 13.65
N TYR A 13 18.85 -1.06 14.25
CA TYR A 13 19.81 -1.23 15.34
C TYR A 13 21.24 -1.00 14.84
N VAL A 14 21.60 -1.51 13.65
CA VAL A 14 22.89 -1.22 13.03
C VAL A 14 23.08 0.29 12.82
N ASP A 15 22.07 0.98 12.29
CA ASP A 15 22.12 2.44 12.07
C ASP A 15 22.25 3.21 13.39
N TYR A 16 21.51 2.77 14.42
CA TYR A 16 21.62 3.30 15.79
C TYR A 16 23.03 3.11 16.35
N PHE A 17 23.57 1.90 16.27
CA PHE A 17 24.90 1.56 16.76
C PHE A 17 26.01 2.37 16.07
N LEU A 18 25.91 2.56 14.75
CA LEU A 18 26.86 3.36 13.97
C LEU A 18 26.77 4.86 14.32
N LYS A 19 25.56 5.38 14.62
CA LYS A 19 25.38 6.75 15.11
C LYS A 19 25.99 6.96 16.49
N GLN A 20 25.90 5.97 17.39
CA GLN A 20 26.54 6.02 18.70
C GLN A 20 28.06 5.88 18.63
N ASN A 21 28.59 5.27 17.57
CA ASN A 21 30.02 5.01 17.39
C ASN A 21 30.53 5.57 16.05
N PRO A 22 30.47 6.91 15.84
CA PRO A 22 30.85 7.51 14.57
C PRO A 22 32.33 7.24 14.26
N HIS A 23 32.64 6.95 13.00
CA HIS A 23 33.98 6.72 12.47
C HIS A 23 34.76 5.50 13.02
N LYS A 24 34.27 4.84 14.06
CA LYS A 24 34.92 3.67 14.66
C LYS A 24 34.63 2.39 13.89
N TYR A 25 33.40 2.25 13.42
CA TYR A 25 32.93 1.06 12.71
C TYR A 25 32.47 1.40 11.29
N VAL A 26 32.69 0.47 10.36
CA VAL A 26 32.15 0.53 9.00
C VAL A 26 31.17 -0.62 8.82
N GLU A 27 29.99 -0.35 8.28
CA GLU A 27 29.04 -1.40 7.94
C GLU A 27 29.50 -2.19 6.71
N LEU A 28 29.38 -3.51 6.77
CA LEU A 28 29.57 -4.41 5.66
C LEU A 28 28.30 -5.25 5.46
N SER A 29 27.46 -4.81 4.52
CA SER A 29 26.19 -5.42 4.13
C SER A 29 25.92 -5.13 2.65
N GLU A 30 24.99 -5.88 2.02
CA GLU A 30 24.66 -5.63 0.61
C GLU A 30 24.05 -4.24 0.38
N ARG A 31 23.32 -3.66 1.36
CA ARG A 31 22.79 -2.30 1.27
C ARG A 31 23.89 -1.24 1.24
N THR A 32 24.93 -1.37 2.07
CA THR A 32 26.05 -0.42 2.06
C THR A 32 26.86 -0.55 0.77
N MET A 33 27.03 -1.77 0.27
CA MET A 33 27.69 -2.00 -1.01
C MET A 33 26.95 -1.33 -2.17
N PHE A 34 25.63 -1.48 -2.18
CA PHE A 34 24.77 -0.80 -3.15
C PHE A 34 24.96 0.71 -3.10
N ASP A 35 24.97 1.30 -1.90
CA ASP A 35 25.16 2.74 -1.72
C ASP A 35 26.54 3.20 -2.20
N TRP A 36 27.60 2.41 -2.01
CA TRP A 36 28.93 2.73 -2.54
C TRP A 36 28.97 2.70 -4.06
N LEU A 37 28.39 1.66 -4.70
CA LEU A 37 28.30 1.57 -6.16
C LEU A 37 27.47 2.71 -6.75
N ARG A 38 26.38 3.08 -6.08
CA ARG A 38 25.57 4.22 -6.48
C ARG A 38 26.36 5.53 -6.39
N LYS A 39 27.11 5.73 -5.29
CA LYS A 39 27.97 6.91 -5.10
C LYS A 39 29.14 6.96 -6.08
N SER A 40 29.65 5.81 -6.54
CA SER A 40 30.67 5.74 -7.58
C SER A 40 30.12 6.01 -8.99
N GLY A 41 28.84 6.34 -9.13
CA GLY A 41 28.21 6.68 -10.40
C GLY A 41 27.67 5.49 -11.20
N LEU A 42 27.72 4.27 -10.64
CA LEU A 42 27.22 3.08 -11.33
C LEU A 42 25.68 3.07 -11.31
N LYS A 43 25.08 3.00 -12.50
CA LYS A 43 23.61 2.94 -12.64
C LYS A 43 23.13 1.50 -12.65
N THR A 44 22.04 1.24 -11.95
CA THR A 44 21.36 -0.06 -11.95
C THR A 44 20.63 -0.26 -13.27
N LEU A 45 20.82 -1.41 -13.91
CA LEU A 45 20.11 -1.76 -15.15
C LEU A 45 18.71 -2.31 -14.85
N LYS A 46 18.60 -3.18 -13.86
CA LYS A 46 17.33 -3.81 -13.44
C LYS A 46 17.29 -3.95 -11.92
N LYS A 47 16.06 -3.93 -11.38
CA LYS A 47 15.76 -4.33 -10.01
C LYS A 47 15.08 -5.69 -10.05
N SER A 48 15.53 -6.62 -9.22
CA SER A 48 14.87 -7.91 -9.03
C SER A 48 13.48 -7.70 -8.43
N GLY A 49 12.50 -8.50 -8.88
CA GLY A 49 11.16 -8.53 -8.29
C GLY A 49 11.11 -9.12 -6.88
N SER A 50 12.19 -9.75 -6.42
CA SER A 50 12.33 -10.39 -5.10
C SER A 50 13.31 -9.64 -4.19
N ALA A 51 13.35 -8.31 -4.27
CA ALA A 51 14.23 -7.50 -3.43
C ALA A 51 13.77 -7.47 -1.95
N SER A 52 14.74 -7.50 -1.03
CA SER A 52 14.56 -7.34 0.41
C SER A 52 15.62 -6.38 0.97
N ASN A 53 15.53 -5.96 2.24
CA ASN A 53 16.56 -5.10 2.83
C ASN A 53 17.90 -5.85 2.99
N ASP A 54 17.85 -7.15 3.27
CA ASP A 54 19.03 -8.02 3.31
C ASP A 54 19.62 -8.26 1.91
N ARG A 55 18.75 -8.35 0.89
CA ARG A 55 19.12 -8.57 -0.51
C ARG A 55 18.42 -7.56 -1.43
N PRO A 56 18.98 -6.35 -1.60
CA PRO A 56 18.36 -5.29 -2.39
C PRO A 56 18.16 -5.62 -3.89
N GLY A 57 18.75 -6.71 -4.40
CA GLY A 57 18.41 -7.30 -5.70
C GLY A 57 18.76 -6.44 -6.92
N HIS A 58 19.78 -5.60 -6.82
CA HIS A 58 20.23 -4.73 -7.91
C HIS A 58 21.13 -5.46 -8.91
N GLN A 59 20.88 -5.27 -10.20
CA GLN A 59 21.71 -5.80 -11.28
C GLN A 59 22.35 -4.67 -12.09
N TYR A 60 23.63 -4.83 -12.37
CA TYR A 60 24.51 -3.89 -13.05
C TYR A 60 25.02 -4.42 -14.40
N GLY A 61 24.74 -5.68 -14.74
CA GLY A 61 25.16 -6.31 -16.00
C GLY A 61 26.62 -6.81 -15.96
N VAL A 62 27.21 -6.84 -14.77
CA VAL A 62 28.61 -7.24 -14.55
C VAL A 62 28.60 -8.42 -13.59
N LYS A 63 28.90 -9.62 -14.12
CA LYS A 63 28.80 -10.89 -13.35
C LYS A 63 29.43 -10.82 -11.96
N PRO A 64 30.66 -10.29 -11.75
CA PRO A 64 31.22 -10.14 -10.40
C PRO A 64 30.41 -9.27 -9.42
N LEU A 65 29.67 -8.27 -9.92
CA LEU A 65 28.82 -7.38 -9.10
C LEU A 65 27.42 -7.97 -8.91
N ASP A 66 26.94 -8.73 -9.89
CA ASP A 66 25.58 -9.28 -9.94
C ASP A 66 25.45 -10.64 -9.23
N VAL A 67 26.57 -11.34 -9.00
CA VAL A 67 26.60 -12.57 -8.20
C VAL A 67 26.43 -12.20 -6.73
N HIS A 68 25.38 -12.74 -6.11
CA HIS A 68 25.09 -12.58 -4.68
C HIS A 68 26.34 -12.88 -3.83
N THR A 69 26.64 -12.00 -2.87
CA THR A 69 27.83 -12.03 -2.00
C THR A 69 29.22 -12.01 -2.68
N GLY A 70 29.32 -11.92 -4.01
CA GLY A 70 30.60 -11.97 -4.72
C GLY A 70 31.55 -10.85 -4.29
N MET A 71 31.06 -9.62 -4.33
CA MET A 71 31.81 -8.43 -3.89
C MET A 71 32.04 -8.42 -2.38
N LEU A 72 31.03 -8.79 -1.58
CA LEU A 72 31.18 -8.90 -0.14
C LEU A 72 32.29 -9.88 0.22
N LYS A 73 32.35 -11.05 -0.42
CA LYS A 73 33.41 -12.04 -0.20
C LYS A 73 34.80 -11.48 -0.53
N GLN A 74 34.94 -10.72 -1.61
CA GLN A 74 36.22 -10.08 -1.95
C GLN A 74 36.64 -9.05 -0.90
N LEU A 75 35.69 -8.23 -0.44
CA LEU A 75 35.95 -7.25 0.61
C LEU A 75 36.26 -7.89 1.96
N ARG A 76 35.55 -8.97 2.33
CA ARG A 76 35.86 -9.73 3.54
C ARG A 76 37.31 -10.22 3.53
N ARG A 77 37.75 -10.81 2.43
CA ARG A 77 39.15 -11.24 2.24
C ARG A 77 40.14 -10.08 2.34
N PHE A 78 39.80 -8.92 1.76
CA PHE A 78 40.64 -7.72 1.89
C PHE A 78 40.74 -7.24 3.34
N LEU A 79 39.62 -7.25 4.07
CA LEU A 79 39.53 -6.82 5.47
C LEU A 79 40.19 -7.81 6.44
N GLU A 80 40.31 -9.09 6.08
CA GLU A 80 41.01 -10.11 6.87
C GLU A 80 42.51 -9.81 7.00
N ASN A 81 43.08 -9.08 6.03
CA ASN A 81 44.50 -8.75 6.03
C ASN A 81 44.94 -8.14 7.39
N ALA A 82 46.00 -8.70 7.97
CA ALA A 82 46.52 -8.32 9.29
C ALA A 82 46.86 -6.82 9.38
N HIS A 83 47.28 -6.22 8.27
CA HIS A 83 47.61 -4.79 8.20
C HIS A 83 46.38 -3.87 8.25
N HIS A 84 45.18 -4.41 8.04
CA HIS A 84 43.95 -3.63 8.02
C HIS A 84 43.33 -3.55 9.41
N GLN A 85 43.44 -2.41 10.10
CA GLN A 85 42.97 -2.27 11.49
C GLN A 85 41.52 -1.77 11.64
N ARG A 86 40.75 -1.67 10.54
CA ARG A 86 39.37 -1.16 10.62
C ARG A 86 38.46 -2.14 11.35
N SER A 87 37.64 -1.61 12.25
CA SER A 87 36.56 -2.36 12.88
C SER A 87 35.32 -2.33 11.97
N VAL A 88 34.68 -3.48 11.81
CA VAL A 88 33.59 -3.67 10.84
C VAL A 88 32.37 -4.26 11.52
N VAL A 89 31.20 -3.72 11.19
CA VAL A 89 29.89 -4.26 11.59
C VAL A 89 29.35 -5.03 10.40
N HIS A 90 29.27 -6.34 10.55
CA HIS A 90 28.69 -7.21 9.53
C HIS A 90 27.24 -7.54 9.87
N VAL A 91 26.34 -7.33 8.91
CA VAL A 91 24.90 -7.64 9.03
C VAL A 91 24.44 -8.38 7.77
N GLU A 92 24.01 -9.63 7.98
CA GLU A 92 23.32 -10.49 7.01
C GLU A 92 22.29 -11.28 7.83
N VAL A 93 20.99 -11.01 7.65
CA VAL A 93 19.91 -11.51 8.52
C VAL A 93 19.75 -13.02 8.38
N GLU A 94 19.60 -13.52 7.14
CA GLU A 94 19.42 -14.95 6.88
C GLU A 94 20.64 -15.76 7.35
N LYS A 95 21.85 -15.31 6.95
CA LYS A 95 23.10 -16.01 7.28
C LYS A 95 23.50 -15.90 8.75
N GLY A 96 23.08 -14.84 9.42
CA GLY A 96 23.32 -14.64 10.85
C GLY A 96 22.51 -15.59 11.72
N LEU A 97 21.31 -15.98 11.28
CA LEU A 97 20.45 -16.88 12.03
C LEU A 97 20.79 -18.37 11.79
N SER A 98 21.58 -18.72 10.78
CA SER A 98 21.99 -20.12 10.52
C SER A 98 23.37 -20.43 11.09
N GLU A 99 23.49 -21.41 11.98
CA GLU A 99 24.78 -21.82 12.57
C GLU A 99 25.81 -22.21 11.50
N ALA A 100 25.40 -23.01 10.52
CA ALA A 100 26.26 -23.45 9.43
C ALA A 100 26.80 -22.26 8.61
N GLU A 101 25.97 -21.24 8.39
CA GLU A 101 26.35 -20.05 7.64
C GLU A 101 27.18 -19.08 8.47
N ARG A 102 26.88 -18.93 9.78
CA ARG A 102 27.74 -18.21 10.74
C ARG A 102 29.15 -18.78 10.75
N ARG A 103 29.28 -20.11 10.86
CA ARG A 103 30.57 -20.82 10.82
C ARG A 103 31.32 -20.50 9.52
N LYS A 104 30.65 -20.63 8.38
CA LYS A 104 31.23 -20.33 7.07
C LYS A 104 31.64 -18.87 6.90
N LEU A 105 30.88 -17.93 7.47
CA LEU A 105 31.16 -16.51 7.34
C LEU A 105 32.29 -16.06 8.28
N MET A 106 32.30 -16.58 9.51
CA MET A 106 33.34 -16.28 10.48
C MET A 106 34.70 -16.90 10.13
N SER A 107 34.76 -17.91 9.25
CA SER A 107 36.03 -18.43 8.75
C SER A 107 36.81 -17.41 7.91
N ASP A 108 36.16 -16.38 7.36
CA ASP A 108 36.83 -15.26 6.66
C ASP A 108 37.43 -14.23 7.65
N TYR A 109 37.26 -14.41 8.97
CA TYR A 109 37.66 -13.45 10.00
C TYR A 109 38.54 -14.08 11.10
N THR A 110 39.32 -15.10 10.73
CA THR A 110 40.10 -15.87 11.72
C THR A 110 41.14 -15.03 12.44
N MET A 111 41.73 -14.05 11.73
CA MET A 111 42.76 -13.13 12.23
C MET A 111 42.20 -11.90 12.98
N LYS A 112 40.87 -11.79 13.13
CA LYS A 112 40.22 -10.67 13.81
C LYS A 112 39.46 -11.17 15.03
N ARG A 113 39.24 -10.29 16.00
CA ARG A 113 38.32 -10.55 17.11
C ARG A 113 36.89 -10.56 16.58
N ARG A 114 36.18 -11.67 16.77
CA ARG A 114 34.81 -11.90 16.31
C ARG A 114 33.86 -11.74 17.48
N VAL A 115 32.93 -10.80 17.37
CA VAL A 115 31.90 -10.54 18.39
C VAL A 115 30.53 -10.71 17.76
N ALA A 116 29.68 -11.54 18.37
CA ALA A 116 28.26 -11.62 18.04
C ALA A 116 27.49 -10.61 18.88
N VAL A 117 26.61 -9.84 18.24
CA VAL A 117 25.70 -8.90 18.89
C VAL A 117 24.30 -9.36 18.57
N VAL A 118 23.57 -9.84 19.57
CA VAL A 118 22.22 -10.39 19.44
C VAL A 118 21.21 -9.32 19.83
N CYS A 119 20.34 -8.97 18.87
CA CYS A 119 19.23 -8.06 19.04
C CYS A 119 17.92 -8.81 18.74
N VAL A 120 17.45 -9.57 19.73
CA VAL A 120 16.19 -10.35 19.68
C VAL A 120 15.43 -10.10 20.97
N GLY A 121 14.11 -9.94 20.88
CA GLY A 121 13.25 -9.68 22.04
C GLY A 121 12.95 -8.19 22.24
N HIS A 122 12.92 -7.73 23.49
CA HIS A 122 12.53 -6.37 23.86
C HIS A 122 13.70 -5.39 23.75
N PRO A 123 13.61 -4.38 22.87
CA PRO A 123 14.67 -3.41 22.75
C PRO A 123 14.83 -2.54 24.00
N ASP A 124 16.04 -2.02 24.18
CA ASP A 124 16.32 -1.05 25.22
C ASP A 124 15.60 0.30 24.96
N LYS A 125 15.49 1.10 26.03
CA LYS A 125 14.80 2.40 25.96
C LYS A 125 15.44 3.34 24.94
N GLY A 126 16.77 3.33 24.83
CA GLY A 126 17.52 4.20 23.93
C GLY A 126 17.21 3.91 22.46
N TYR A 127 17.11 2.63 22.08
CA TYR A 127 16.68 2.22 20.75
C TYR A 127 15.21 2.56 20.49
N LEU A 128 14.31 2.36 21.46
CA LEU A 128 12.89 2.68 21.30
C LEU A 128 12.68 4.17 21.00
N GLU A 129 13.32 5.06 21.76
CA GLU A 129 13.28 6.51 21.52
C GLU A 129 13.83 6.88 20.14
N TYR A 130 14.91 6.22 19.72
CA TYR A 130 15.49 6.40 18.39
C TYR A 130 14.52 6.02 17.27
N VAL A 131 13.90 4.83 17.35
CA VAL A 131 12.95 4.37 16.33
C VAL A 131 11.70 5.24 16.32
N GLN A 132 11.16 5.61 17.48
CA GLN A 132 10.03 6.53 17.57
C GLN A 132 10.36 7.88 16.94
N GLY A 133 11.57 8.41 17.14
CA GLY A 133 12.05 9.62 16.48
C GLY A 133 12.10 9.48 14.96
N LEU A 134 12.57 8.34 14.43
CA LEU A 134 12.57 8.07 12.98
C LEU A 134 11.15 8.02 12.40
N VAL A 135 10.21 7.37 13.10
CA VAL A 135 8.81 7.28 12.67
C VAL A 135 8.15 8.66 12.71
N ARG A 136 8.39 9.44 13.78
CA ARG A 136 7.92 10.82 13.89
C ARG A 136 8.41 11.66 12.72
N ALA A 137 9.71 11.63 12.42
CA ALA A 137 10.29 12.39 11.31
C ALA A 137 9.74 11.97 9.92
N ASP A 138 9.44 10.69 9.70
CA ASP A 138 8.78 10.23 8.47
C ASP A 138 7.32 10.72 8.38
N LEU A 139 6.58 10.70 9.49
CA LEU A 139 5.21 11.19 9.58
C LEU A 139 5.14 12.71 9.37
N GLU A 140 5.99 13.48 10.04
CA GLU A 140 6.12 14.93 9.87
C GLU A 140 6.41 15.24 8.41
N ARG A 141 7.45 14.63 7.80
CA ARG A 141 7.77 14.84 6.39
C ARG A 141 6.59 14.56 5.46
N LYS A 142 5.85 13.48 5.70
CA LYS A 142 4.67 13.12 4.89
C LYS A 142 3.53 14.12 5.05
N LYS A 143 3.23 14.52 6.29
CA LYS A 143 2.19 15.52 6.58
C LYS A 143 2.57 16.89 6.04
N THR A 144 3.81 17.35 6.26
CA THR A 144 4.32 18.62 5.73
C THR A 144 4.35 18.61 4.21
N GLY A 145 4.70 17.49 3.58
CA GLY A 145 4.63 17.35 2.13
C GLY A 145 3.21 17.51 1.58
N LYS A 146 2.22 16.91 2.25
CA LYS A 146 0.79 17.06 1.89
C LYS A 146 0.30 18.48 2.11
N ALA A 147 0.52 19.03 3.30
CA ALA A 147 0.15 20.40 3.65
C ALA A 147 0.77 21.42 2.70
N ARG A 148 2.05 21.26 2.33
CA ARG A 148 2.71 22.14 1.36
C ARG A 148 2.10 22.05 -0.03
N SER A 149 1.70 20.84 -0.46
CA SER A 149 1.03 20.65 -1.75
C SER A 149 -0.35 21.30 -1.77
N GLU A 150 -1.14 21.12 -0.71
CA GLU A 150 -2.47 21.74 -0.55
C GLU A 150 -2.38 23.26 -0.44
N TRP A 151 -1.45 23.76 0.38
CA TRP A 151 -1.17 25.19 0.52
C TRP A 151 -0.76 25.78 -0.83
N LYS A 152 0.11 25.12 -1.60
CA LYS A 152 0.50 25.60 -2.94
C LYS A 152 -0.69 25.68 -3.90
N LYS A 153 -1.65 24.75 -3.81
CA LYS A 153 -2.89 24.81 -4.62
C LYS A 153 -3.77 25.98 -4.19
N LYS A 154 -4.05 26.11 -2.89
CA LYS A 154 -4.85 27.21 -2.34
C LYS A 154 -4.23 28.57 -2.63
N MET A 155 -2.90 28.70 -2.50
CA MET A 155 -2.18 29.90 -2.86
C MET A 155 -2.30 30.22 -4.35
N GLY A 156 -2.18 29.22 -5.23
CA GLY A 156 -2.34 29.42 -6.66
C GLY A 156 -3.76 29.85 -7.06
N GLU A 157 -4.79 29.32 -6.40
CA GLU A 157 -6.19 29.73 -6.57
C GLU A 157 -6.42 31.16 -6.03
N TYR A 158 -5.89 31.46 -4.85
CA TYR A 158 -5.93 32.79 -4.24
C TYR A 158 -5.28 33.86 -5.13
N THR A 159 -4.07 33.60 -5.65
CA THR A 159 -3.38 34.54 -6.53
C THR A 159 -4.15 34.79 -7.82
N LYS A 160 -4.75 33.74 -8.42
CA LYS A 160 -5.57 33.90 -9.62
C LYS A 160 -6.82 34.73 -9.34
N ARG A 161 -7.52 34.45 -8.24
CA ARG A 161 -8.73 35.20 -7.86
C ARG A 161 -8.41 36.67 -7.56
N LYS A 162 -7.25 36.94 -6.94
CA LYS A 162 -6.74 38.30 -6.74
C LYS A 162 -6.45 39.01 -8.06
N GLU A 163 -5.75 38.35 -8.99
CA GLU A 163 -5.45 38.89 -10.32
C GLU A 163 -6.72 39.15 -11.15
N GLU A 164 -7.70 38.24 -11.11
CA GLU A 164 -9.00 38.39 -11.77
C GLU A 164 -9.79 39.58 -11.20
N ARG A 165 -9.81 39.73 -9.87
CA ARG A 165 -10.45 40.87 -9.20
C ARG A 165 -9.77 42.19 -9.56
N GLU A 166 -8.42 42.24 -9.59
CA GLU A 166 -7.68 43.42 -10.04
C GLU A 166 -7.93 43.72 -11.52
N ALA A 167 -7.98 42.70 -12.38
CA ALA A 167 -8.28 42.85 -13.80
C ALA A 167 -9.73 43.34 -14.03
N GLN A 168 -10.68 42.84 -13.25
CA GLN A 168 -12.07 43.29 -13.29
C GLN A 168 -12.17 44.77 -12.89
N LYS A 169 -11.56 45.17 -11.78
CA LYS A 169 -11.50 46.59 -11.36
C LYS A 169 -10.87 47.47 -12.43
N ARG A 170 -9.77 47.03 -13.07
CA ARG A 170 -9.14 47.75 -14.19
C ARG A 170 -10.10 47.87 -15.37
N ARG A 171 -10.80 46.79 -15.73
CA ARG A 171 -11.75 46.78 -16.85
C ARG A 171 -12.95 47.69 -16.59
N GLU A 172 -13.50 47.67 -15.37
CA GLU A 172 -14.56 48.57 -14.93
C GLU A 172 -14.10 50.03 -15.00
N SER A 173 -12.91 50.35 -14.49
CA SER A 173 -12.36 51.72 -14.55
C SER A 173 -12.13 52.20 -15.99
N LEU A 174 -11.70 51.32 -16.90
CA LEU A 174 -11.53 51.64 -18.31
C LEU A 174 -12.88 51.85 -19.01
N MET A 175 -13.89 51.05 -18.68
CA MET A 175 -15.24 51.19 -19.20
C MET A 175 -15.87 52.51 -18.75
N GLU A 176 -15.69 52.90 -17.48
CA GLU A 176 -16.16 54.17 -16.95
C GLU A 176 -15.47 55.36 -17.62
N ALA A 177 -14.14 55.31 -17.77
CA ALA A 177 -13.37 56.33 -18.48
C ALA A 177 -13.82 56.45 -19.96
N ALA A 178 -14.06 55.34 -20.64
CA ALA A 178 -14.56 55.33 -22.02
C ALA A 178 -16.00 55.87 -22.12
N ALA A 179 -16.87 55.56 -21.15
CA ALA A 179 -18.22 56.10 -21.08
C ALA A 179 -18.20 57.62 -20.89
N LYS A 180 -17.33 58.13 -20.01
CA LYS A 180 -17.12 59.57 -19.83
C LYS A 180 -16.61 60.23 -21.10
N ALA A 181 -15.58 59.68 -21.74
CA ALA A 181 -15.05 60.20 -23.01
C ALA A 181 -16.09 60.21 -24.14
N ARG A 182 -16.98 59.20 -24.20
CA ARG A 182 -18.10 59.17 -25.16
C ARG A 182 -19.12 60.26 -24.88
N LYS A 183 -19.45 60.53 -23.61
CA LYS A 183 -20.35 61.64 -23.24
C LYS A 183 -19.75 62.98 -23.64
N ASP A 184 -18.48 63.20 -23.31
CA ASP A 184 -17.76 64.44 -23.64
C ASP A 184 -17.67 64.65 -25.17
N ALA A 185 -17.34 63.61 -25.94
CA ALA A 185 -17.30 63.68 -27.40
C ALA A 185 -18.68 63.88 -28.05
N ALA A 186 -19.74 63.30 -27.47
CA ALA A 186 -21.10 63.50 -27.95
C ALA A 186 -21.59 64.94 -27.71
N GLU A 187 -21.24 65.55 -26.56
CA GLU A 187 -21.50 66.95 -26.29
C GLU A 187 -20.73 67.87 -27.25
N GLU A 188 -19.44 67.62 -27.47
CA GLU A 188 -18.61 68.39 -28.40
C GLU A 188 -19.15 68.29 -29.84
N ALA A 189 -19.56 67.09 -30.28
CA ALA A 189 -20.18 66.89 -31.59
C ALA A 189 -21.53 67.61 -31.70
N ARG A 190 -22.33 67.66 -30.63
CA ARG A 190 -23.59 68.40 -30.58
C ARG A 190 -23.35 69.91 -30.69
N GLN A 191 -22.35 70.44 -29.99
CA GLN A 191 -21.93 71.85 -30.10
C GLN A 191 -21.46 72.17 -31.52
N LYS A 192 -20.56 71.37 -32.10
CA LYS A 192 -20.11 71.54 -33.49
C LYS A 192 -21.25 71.48 -34.51
N ARG A 193 -22.23 70.60 -34.32
CA ARG A 193 -23.45 70.52 -35.18
C ARG A 193 -24.33 71.77 -35.03
N GLN A 194 -24.50 72.27 -33.81
CA GLN A 194 -25.25 73.52 -33.57
C GLN A 194 -24.55 74.73 -34.22
N GLU A 195 -23.22 74.83 -34.11
CA GLU A 195 -22.44 75.88 -34.78
C GLU A 195 -22.48 75.76 -36.31
N ALA A 196 -22.34 74.55 -36.85
CA ALA A 196 -22.43 74.31 -38.29
C ALA A 196 -23.83 74.62 -38.83
N ALA A 197 -24.88 74.26 -38.09
CA ALA A 197 -26.26 74.61 -38.42
C ALA A 197 -26.48 76.13 -38.37
N ALA A 198 -25.91 76.84 -37.39
CA ALA A 198 -25.94 78.30 -37.31
C ALA A 198 -25.21 78.96 -38.50
N ARG A 199 -24.02 78.45 -38.88
CA ARG A 199 -23.28 78.91 -40.05
C ARG A 199 -24.00 78.63 -41.37
N ALA A 200 -24.62 77.45 -41.51
CA ALA A 200 -25.41 77.10 -42.68
C ALA A 200 -26.69 77.94 -42.79
N ALA A 201 -27.35 78.24 -41.66
CA ALA A 201 -28.49 79.16 -41.62
C ALA A 201 -28.07 80.60 -41.99
N ALA A 202 -26.90 81.05 -41.52
CA ALA A 202 -26.32 82.34 -41.91
C ALA A 202 -25.94 82.38 -43.41
N ALA A 203 -25.36 81.29 -43.94
CA ALA A 203 -25.01 81.17 -45.35
C ALA A 203 -26.25 81.09 -46.26
N LYS A 204 -27.33 80.41 -45.84
CA LYS A 204 -28.61 80.44 -46.56
C LYS A 204 -29.23 81.84 -46.57
N LYS A 205 -29.21 82.57 -45.45
CA LYS A 205 -29.62 83.99 -45.41
C LYS A 205 -28.74 84.89 -46.31
N ALA A 206 -27.46 84.57 -46.49
CA ALA A 206 -26.56 85.28 -47.40
C ALA A 206 -26.74 84.89 -48.88
N ALA A 207 -27.12 83.63 -49.17
CA ALA A 207 -27.39 83.14 -50.51
C ALA A 207 -28.74 83.62 -51.05
N GLU A 208 -29.78 83.67 -50.19
CA GLU A 208 -31.07 84.31 -50.54
C GLU A 208 -30.92 85.82 -50.81
N ALA A 209 -29.82 86.45 -50.38
CA ALA A 209 -29.49 87.84 -50.70
C ALA A 209 -28.69 88.02 -52.02
N ARG A 210 -28.27 86.94 -52.72
CA ARG A 210 -27.35 87.04 -53.88
C ARG A 210 -27.80 86.36 -55.17
N THR A 211 -28.99 85.78 -55.26
CA THR A 211 -29.52 85.24 -56.52
C THR A 211 -30.89 85.82 -56.86
N SER A 212 -30.86 87.04 -57.39
CA SER A 212 -31.65 87.46 -58.54
C SER A 212 -30.70 87.53 -59.76
N GLY A 213 -30.81 86.58 -60.70
CA GLY A 213 -30.24 86.73 -62.07
C GLY A 213 -29.57 85.51 -62.71
N GLY A 214 -30.37 84.64 -63.36
CA GLY A 214 -30.15 84.20 -64.76
C GLY A 214 -29.35 82.92 -65.12
N ALA A 215 -30.07 81.86 -65.55
CA ALA A 215 -29.92 80.82 -66.63
C ALA A 215 -28.51 80.48 -67.24
N SER A 216 -28.15 79.28 -67.74
CA SER A 216 -28.85 78.19 -68.46
C SER A 216 -27.99 76.89 -68.62
N ASP A 217 -28.66 75.73 -68.77
CA ASP A 217 -28.39 74.48 -69.54
C ASP A 217 -27.04 73.70 -69.55
N ALA A 218 -27.07 72.40 -69.16
CA ALA A 218 -27.20 71.23 -70.08
C ALA A 218 -26.69 69.88 -69.48
N GLN A 219 -27.64 68.91 -69.36
CA GLN A 219 -27.58 67.43 -69.53
C GLN A 219 -26.55 66.50 -68.84
N GLY A 220 -27.09 65.46 -68.14
CA GLY A 220 -26.52 64.11 -68.11
C GLY A 220 -26.88 63.16 -66.94
N SER A 221 -27.84 62.24 -67.16
CA SER A 221 -28.04 60.90 -66.52
C SER A 221 -28.80 60.72 -65.16
N VAL A 222 -30.11 60.43 -65.27
CA VAL A 222 -30.89 59.21 -64.88
C VAL A 222 -30.18 58.14 -64.02
N ALA A 223 -30.74 57.41 -63.04
CA ALA A 223 -31.93 57.47 -62.17
C ALA A 223 -31.89 56.29 -61.16
N GLY A 224 -32.63 56.42 -60.05
CA GLY A 224 -33.21 55.31 -59.25
C GLY A 224 -32.33 54.82 -58.08
N GLY A 225 -32.81 54.69 -56.84
CA GLY A 225 -34.15 54.83 -56.28
C GLY A 225 -34.32 53.91 -55.06
N GLN A 226 -34.83 54.51 -53.96
CA GLN A 226 -35.63 53.91 -52.87
C GLN A 226 -34.97 53.02 -51.79
N SER A 227 -34.85 53.59 -50.56
CA SER A 227 -35.73 53.40 -49.38
C SER A 227 -36.20 51.98 -48.97
N PRO A 228 -36.77 51.71 -47.75
CA PRO A 228 -36.92 52.54 -46.53
C PRO A 228 -36.83 51.78 -45.15
N ILE A 229 -36.93 52.55 -44.04
CA ILE A 229 -37.61 52.28 -42.74
C ILE A 229 -37.02 51.13 -41.84
N GLY A 230 -36.86 51.28 -40.52
CA GLY A 230 -37.68 52.06 -39.60
C GLY A 230 -37.11 52.30 -38.20
N MET A 231 -37.83 53.21 -37.54
CA MET A 231 -37.80 53.60 -36.14
C MET A 231 -38.06 52.41 -35.19
N ASP A 232 -37.54 52.43 -33.97
CA ASP A 232 -38.38 52.63 -32.77
C ASP A 232 -37.55 52.98 -31.53
N ASN A 233 -38.26 53.65 -30.62
CA ASN A 233 -37.97 54.32 -29.36
C ASN A 233 -37.33 53.49 -28.24
N GLY A 234 -36.77 54.21 -27.26
CA GLY A 234 -36.69 53.73 -25.88
C GLY A 234 -35.75 54.55 -25.00
N THR A 235 -36.25 55.62 -24.38
CA THR A 235 -35.59 56.35 -23.28
C THR A 235 -35.91 55.67 -21.92
N PRO A 236 -35.37 56.14 -20.77
CA PRO A 236 -34.39 55.46 -19.92
C PRO A 236 -35.00 54.78 -18.68
N GLY A 237 -34.37 53.68 -18.22
CA GLY A 237 -34.63 53.08 -16.91
C GLY A 237 -33.44 53.29 -15.99
N ALA A 238 -33.58 54.20 -15.03
CA ALA A 238 -32.76 54.22 -13.83
C ALA A 238 -33.05 52.96 -13.02
N VAL A 239 -32.02 52.18 -12.69
CA VAL A 239 -32.05 51.24 -11.58
C VAL A 239 -30.84 51.54 -10.71
N GLU A 240 -31.13 51.50 -9.42
CA GLU A 240 -30.39 52.00 -8.29
C GLU A 240 -28.97 51.46 -8.16
N LYS A 241 -28.13 52.37 -7.68
CA LYS A 241 -26.85 52.10 -7.06
C LYS A 241 -27.13 51.50 -5.68
N GLU A 242 -27.19 50.17 -5.58
CA GLU A 242 -26.98 49.50 -4.29
C GLU A 242 -25.48 49.42 -4.03
N GLU A 243 -24.97 50.36 -3.23
CA GLU A 243 -23.75 50.19 -2.46
C GLU A 243 -23.97 49.09 -1.42
N GLY A 244 -23.08 48.10 -1.36
CA GLY A 244 -23.10 47.17 -0.22
C GLY A 244 -22.41 45.83 -0.33
N GLU A 245 -21.65 45.49 -1.37
CA GLU A 245 -20.73 44.35 -1.24
C GLU A 245 -19.52 44.78 -0.42
N LYS A 246 -19.58 44.50 0.89
CA LYS A 246 -18.41 44.39 1.74
C LYS A 246 -17.37 43.57 0.97
N GLU A 247 -16.24 44.19 0.65
CA GLU A 247 -15.03 43.44 0.33
C GLU A 247 -14.74 42.56 1.54
N GLU A 248 -15.19 41.30 1.51
CA GLU A 248 -14.53 40.25 2.26
C GLU A 248 -13.10 40.22 1.73
N GLU A 249 -12.21 40.83 2.51
CA GLU A 249 -10.78 40.72 2.38
C GLU A 249 -10.44 39.25 2.57
N GLU A 250 -10.40 38.52 1.46
CA GLU A 250 -10.06 37.12 1.44
C GLU A 250 -8.64 36.99 2.01
N THR A 251 -8.56 36.44 3.22
CA THR A 251 -7.31 36.32 3.97
C THR A 251 -6.38 35.33 3.27
N GLU A 252 -5.10 35.70 3.15
CA GLU A 252 -4.09 34.84 2.54
C GLU A 252 -4.06 33.45 3.21
N PRO A 253 -4.14 32.34 2.44
CA PRO A 253 -4.11 31.01 3.00
C PRO A 253 -2.81 30.76 3.78
N GLN A 254 -2.93 30.49 5.09
CA GLN A 254 -1.78 30.13 5.92
C GLN A 254 -1.48 28.63 5.82
N MET A 255 -0.20 28.27 5.97
CA MET A 255 0.20 26.87 6.02
C MET A 255 -0.26 26.26 7.36
N PRO A 256 -0.97 25.12 7.36
CA PRO A 256 -1.41 24.50 8.60
C PRO A 256 -0.21 24.02 9.41
N GLU A 257 -0.26 24.29 10.72
CA GLU A 257 0.68 23.72 11.68
C GLU A 257 0.43 22.22 11.81
N ILE A 258 1.49 21.42 11.84
CA ILE A 258 1.41 19.97 11.83
C ILE A 258 1.94 19.45 13.14
N GLU A 259 1.04 18.79 13.86
CA GLU A 259 1.40 17.99 15.02
C GLU A 259 1.28 16.50 14.66
N VAL A 260 2.27 15.72 15.10
CA VAL A 260 2.25 14.26 15.04
C VAL A 260 1.97 13.75 16.44
N THR A 261 0.88 13.02 16.60
CA THR A 261 0.45 12.50 17.90
C THR A 261 1.15 11.16 18.21
N SER A 262 1.24 10.81 19.49
CA SER A 262 1.84 9.52 19.91
C SER A 262 1.08 8.30 19.37
N GLU A 263 -0.24 8.41 19.21
CA GLU A 263 -1.07 7.33 18.64
C GLU A 263 -0.72 7.04 17.18
N GLU A 264 -0.47 8.07 16.38
CA GLU A 264 -0.06 7.91 14.99
C GLU A 264 1.32 7.24 14.86
N ILE A 265 2.23 7.55 15.79
CA ILE A 265 3.54 6.90 15.88
C ILE A 265 3.36 5.40 16.14
N LEU A 266 2.58 5.04 17.17
CA LEU A 266 2.33 3.64 17.53
C LEU A 266 1.64 2.87 16.39
N ALA A 267 0.70 3.48 15.67
CA ALA A 267 0.03 2.86 14.53
C ALA A 267 0.99 2.48 13.38
N LYS A 268 2.07 3.26 13.19
CA LYS A 268 3.13 2.99 12.20
C LYS A 268 4.22 2.04 12.71
N MET A 269 4.17 1.65 13.97
CA MET A 269 5.06 0.64 14.52
C MET A 269 4.46 -0.77 14.39
N ALA A 270 5.35 -1.77 14.50
CA ALA A 270 5.09 -3.20 14.53
C ALA A 270 5.60 -3.78 15.86
N GLY A 271 5.31 -5.07 16.10
CA GLY A 271 5.74 -5.76 17.33
C GLY A 271 5.28 -5.06 18.60
N GLY A 272 4.04 -4.58 18.65
CA GLY A 272 3.51 -3.87 19.83
C GLY A 272 4.17 -2.52 20.14
N GLY A 273 4.71 -1.83 19.14
CA GLY A 273 5.39 -0.53 19.34
C GLY A 273 6.89 -0.64 19.52
N ARG A 274 7.51 -1.78 19.18
CA ARG A 274 8.96 -2.02 19.31
C ARG A 274 9.75 -1.67 18.05
N PHE A 275 9.15 -1.86 16.88
CA PHE A 275 9.84 -1.76 15.59
C PHE A 275 9.08 -0.87 14.63
N ARG A 276 9.74 -0.22 13.67
CA ARG A 276 9.04 0.55 12.63
C ARG A 276 8.67 -0.36 11.46
N LYS A 277 7.53 -0.10 10.81
CA LYS A 277 7.15 -0.80 9.57
C LYS A 277 7.94 -0.24 8.39
N LEU A 278 8.83 -1.04 7.82
CA LEU A 278 9.55 -0.71 6.59
C LEU A 278 8.73 -1.04 5.35
N PRO A 279 8.93 -0.33 4.22
CA PRO A 279 8.21 -0.59 2.97
C PRO A 279 8.66 -1.89 2.29
N LEU A 280 9.90 -2.31 2.52
CA LEU A 280 10.46 -3.57 2.06
C LEU A 280 10.72 -4.46 3.26
N PRO A 281 10.41 -5.77 3.17
CA PRO A 281 10.73 -6.70 4.23
C PRO A 281 12.24 -6.97 4.26
N ASP A 282 12.74 -7.41 5.40
CA ASP A 282 14.15 -7.76 5.57
C ASP A 282 14.53 -9.01 4.77
N LEU A 283 13.64 -10.01 4.76
CA LEU A 283 13.73 -11.22 3.96
C LEU A 283 12.45 -11.41 3.14
N THR A 284 12.56 -12.02 1.96
CA THR A 284 11.37 -12.40 1.20
C THR A 284 10.62 -13.51 1.94
N LYS A 285 9.30 -13.60 1.75
CA LYS A 285 8.49 -14.66 2.36
C LYS A 285 9.07 -16.04 2.05
N ASP A 286 9.39 -16.30 0.79
CA ASP A 286 9.99 -17.56 0.35
C ASP A 286 11.33 -17.86 1.05
N ALA A 287 12.17 -16.83 1.26
CA ALA A 287 13.43 -17.00 1.97
C ALA A 287 13.19 -17.38 3.43
N VAL A 288 12.25 -16.70 4.11
CA VAL A 288 11.84 -17.03 5.49
C VAL A 288 11.30 -18.46 5.56
N THR A 289 10.31 -18.81 4.73
CA THR A 289 9.69 -20.15 4.70
C THR A 289 10.72 -21.26 4.46
N SER A 290 11.75 -21.00 3.64
CA SER A 290 12.79 -21.98 3.37
C SER A 290 13.82 -22.14 4.50
N ALA A 291 14.00 -21.11 5.34
CA ALA A 291 15.13 -21.00 6.26
C ALA A 291 14.76 -21.00 7.75
N PHE A 292 13.52 -20.67 8.11
CA PHE A 292 13.13 -20.43 9.51
C PHE A 292 13.38 -21.64 10.44
N LEU A 293 13.24 -22.88 9.95
CA LEU A 293 13.55 -24.10 10.72
C LEU A 293 15.04 -24.24 11.05
N ARG A 294 15.92 -23.57 10.31
CA ARG A 294 17.37 -23.56 10.50
C ARG A 294 17.84 -22.40 11.38
N PHE A 295 16.93 -21.53 11.82
CA PHE A 295 17.28 -20.37 12.62
C PHE A 295 17.65 -20.77 14.05
N SER A 296 18.76 -20.22 14.50
CA SER A 296 19.41 -20.48 15.78
C SER A 296 20.16 -19.22 16.22
N LEU A 297 20.25 -19.00 17.53
CA LEU A 297 21.11 -17.96 18.11
C LEU A 297 22.52 -18.50 18.34
N PRO A 298 23.55 -17.63 18.34
CA PRO A 298 24.92 -18.05 18.59
C PRO A 298 25.06 -18.70 19.98
N SER A 299 25.74 -19.85 20.03
CA SER A 299 26.21 -20.49 21.27
C SER A 299 27.72 -20.34 21.47
N ALA A 300 28.17 -20.40 22.72
CA ALA A 300 29.60 -20.44 23.05
C ALA A 300 30.28 -21.73 22.55
N ASP A 301 29.49 -22.81 22.40
CA ASP A 301 29.96 -24.11 21.93
C ASP A 301 30.13 -24.18 20.40
N GLU A 302 29.76 -23.12 19.68
CA GLU A 302 29.97 -23.05 18.23
C GLU A 302 31.46 -22.92 17.92
N GLU A 303 32.03 -23.94 17.29
CA GLU A 303 33.43 -23.96 16.87
C GLU A 303 33.57 -23.77 15.36
N LEU A 304 34.64 -23.13 14.88
CA LEU A 304 35.00 -23.12 13.45
C LEU A 304 35.71 -24.42 13.07
N LYS A 305 36.67 -24.78 13.91
CA LYS A 305 37.51 -25.97 13.88
C LYS A 305 37.64 -26.45 15.33
N PRO A 306 37.97 -27.72 15.60
CA PRO A 306 38.16 -28.23 16.95
C PRO A 306 39.00 -27.27 17.81
N GLY A 307 38.42 -26.74 18.89
CA GLY A 307 39.08 -25.82 19.83
C GLY A 307 39.19 -24.35 19.38
N VAL A 308 38.58 -23.95 18.25
CA VAL A 308 38.55 -22.55 17.79
C VAL A 308 37.10 -22.06 17.79
N PRO A 309 36.69 -21.16 18.70
CA PRO A 309 35.32 -20.68 18.75
C PRO A 309 34.96 -19.80 17.54
N VAL A 310 33.70 -19.87 17.09
CA VAL A 310 33.13 -19.02 16.05
C VAL A 310 33.14 -17.56 16.49
N PHE A 311 32.75 -17.27 17.73
CA PHE A 311 32.79 -15.94 18.33
C PHE A 311 33.68 -15.93 19.57
N ASN A 312 34.48 -14.87 19.71
CA ASN A 312 35.25 -14.62 20.93
C ASN A 312 34.37 -14.07 22.06
N ASP A 313 33.24 -13.45 21.73
CA ASP A 313 32.35 -12.77 22.67
C ASP A 313 30.93 -12.74 22.07
N ILE A 314 29.91 -13.01 22.88
CA ILE A 314 28.49 -12.99 22.48
C ILE A 314 27.79 -12.00 23.40
N ARG A 315 27.21 -10.95 22.81
CA ARG A 315 26.58 -9.84 23.53
C ARG A 315 25.11 -9.78 23.20
N PHE A 316 24.27 -9.95 24.21
CA PHE A 316 22.85 -9.70 24.12
C PHE A 316 22.59 -8.23 24.44
N VAL A 317 21.99 -7.49 23.51
CA VAL A 317 21.76 -6.03 23.67
C VAL A 317 20.31 -5.72 24.06
N TRP A 318 19.40 -6.63 23.73
CA TRP A 318 17.99 -6.56 24.07
C TRP A 318 17.71 -7.54 25.20
N ASP A 319 16.91 -8.57 24.95
CA ASP A 319 16.71 -9.63 25.92
C ASP A 319 17.96 -10.53 26.02
N GLY A 320 18.21 -11.06 27.22
CA GLY A 320 19.35 -11.92 27.51
C GLY A 320 19.09 -13.36 27.09
N GLU A 321 18.98 -14.27 28.07
CA GLU A 321 18.66 -15.66 27.77
C GLU A 321 17.22 -15.82 27.24
N GLU A 322 16.32 -14.89 27.56
CA GLU A 322 14.93 -14.88 27.10
C GLU A 322 14.84 -14.73 25.57
N ALA A 323 15.87 -14.21 24.91
CA ALA A 323 15.96 -14.14 23.46
C ALA A 323 15.85 -15.54 22.81
N ARG A 324 16.35 -16.59 23.48
CA ARG A 324 16.23 -17.98 22.99
C ARG A 324 14.79 -18.46 23.05
N THR A 325 14.11 -18.21 24.17
CA THR A 325 12.69 -18.54 24.34
C THR A 325 11.82 -17.79 23.34
N TYR A 326 12.16 -16.52 23.09
CA TYR A 326 11.49 -15.69 22.08
C TYR A 326 11.68 -16.28 20.67
N LEU A 327 12.92 -16.67 20.30
CA LEU A 327 13.18 -17.35 19.02
C LEU A 327 12.37 -18.64 18.89
N THR A 328 12.34 -19.50 19.91
CA THR A 328 11.55 -20.74 19.87
C THR A 328 10.07 -20.46 19.65
N SER A 329 9.51 -19.47 20.35
CA SER A 329 8.12 -19.04 20.18
C SER A 329 7.87 -18.48 18.78
N TRP A 330 8.82 -17.71 18.26
CA TRP A 330 8.78 -17.16 16.90
C TRP A 330 8.78 -18.26 15.83
N ILE A 331 9.63 -19.29 16.00
CA ILE A 331 9.68 -20.46 15.12
C ILE A 331 8.36 -21.24 15.19
N LYS A 332 7.81 -21.48 16.38
CA LYS A 332 6.52 -22.17 16.54
C LYS A 332 5.39 -21.43 15.83
N ASN A 333 5.34 -20.11 15.96
CA ASN A 333 4.35 -19.29 15.23
C ASN A 333 4.51 -19.43 13.71
N HIS A 334 5.74 -19.47 13.20
CA HIS A 334 5.99 -19.68 11.77
C HIS A 334 5.65 -21.11 11.33
N LYS A 335 5.91 -22.14 12.14
CA LYS A 335 5.47 -23.52 11.85
C LYS A 335 3.96 -23.64 11.66
N ILE A 336 3.17 -22.85 12.39
CA ILE A 336 1.70 -22.84 12.28
C ILE A 336 1.23 -22.10 11.02
N LEU A 337 1.87 -20.98 10.69
CA LEU A 337 1.45 -20.11 9.59
C LEU A 337 1.96 -20.54 8.22
N GLU A 338 3.09 -21.24 8.17
CA GLU A 338 3.75 -21.69 6.95
C GLU A 338 3.33 -23.11 6.55
N ARG A 339 3.53 -23.43 5.27
CA ARG A 339 3.23 -24.76 4.74
C ARG A 339 4.24 -25.78 5.25
N VAL A 340 3.73 -26.95 5.64
CA VAL A 340 4.55 -28.07 6.06
C VAL A 340 5.12 -28.74 4.81
N SER A 341 6.42 -28.56 4.55
CA SER A 341 7.08 -29.02 3.33
C SER A 341 7.17 -30.55 3.18
N SER A 342 6.96 -31.31 4.27
CA SER A 342 6.91 -32.77 4.22
C SER A 342 5.62 -33.30 3.58
N ILE A 343 4.52 -32.53 3.62
CA ILE A 343 3.24 -32.92 3.04
C ILE A 343 3.21 -32.47 1.59
N LYS A 344 3.25 -33.45 0.67
CA LYS A 344 3.29 -33.20 -0.78
C LYS A 344 2.03 -33.66 -1.52
N GLY A 345 1.14 -34.36 -0.85
CA GLY A 345 -0.08 -34.92 -1.41
C GLY A 345 -0.83 -35.77 -0.37
N PRO A 346 -1.97 -36.37 -0.74
CA PRO A 346 -2.76 -37.21 0.15
C PRO A 346 -1.97 -38.46 0.57
N SER A 347 -2.02 -38.79 1.85
CA SER A 347 -1.45 -40.04 2.36
C SER A 347 -2.27 -41.26 1.95
N GLU A 348 -1.64 -42.44 1.96
CA GLU A 348 -2.32 -43.72 1.71
C GLU A 348 -3.48 -43.96 2.69
N TRP A 349 -3.35 -43.46 3.93
CA TRP A 349 -4.43 -43.52 4.91
C TRP A 349 -5.63 -42.67 4.46
N PHE A 350 -5.37 -41.44 3.99
CA PHE A 350 -6.42 -40.54 3.51
C PHE A 350 -7.16 -41.14 2.31
N THR A 351 -6.44 -41.65 1.30
CA THR A 351 -7.06 -42.22 0.10
C THR A 351 -7.93 -43.42 0.44
N LYS A 352 -7.45 -44.32 1.30
CA LYS A 352 -8.23 -45.47 1.77
C LYS A 352 -9.50 -45.07 2.51
N GLN A 353 -9.43 -44.06 3.38
CA GLN A 353 -10.61 -43.57 4.09
C GLN A 353 -11.60 -42.89 3.13
N LEU A 354 -11.12 -42.11 2.16
CA LEU A 354 -11.95 -41.47 1.16
C LEU A 354 -12.67 -42.47 0.25
N GLU A 355 -11.98 -43.55 -0.14
CA GLU A 355 -12.58 -44.67 -0.87
C GLU A 355 -13.68 -45.35 -0.07
N SER A 356 -13.41 -45.66 1.21
CA SER A 356 -14.40 -46.28 2.09
C SER A 356 -15.65 -45.40 2.25
N TRP A 357 -15.47 -44.09 2.38
CA TRP A 357 -16.56 -43.12 2.42
C TRP A 357 -17.35 -43.05 1.13
N THR A 358 -16.65 -43.03 0.00
CA THR A 358 -17.29 -43.00 -1.32
C THR A 358 -18.19 -44.22 -1.52
N GLN A 359 -17.76 -45.39 -1.05
CA GLN A 359 -18.57 -46.61 -1.05
C GLN A 359 -19.78 -46.48 -0.13
N SER A 360 -19.60 -46.10 1.14
CA SER A 360 -20.72 -45.88 2.08
C SER A 360 -21.76 -44.90 1.55
N LYS A 361 -21.30 -43.79 0.96
CA LYS A 361 -22.18 -42.77 0.36
C LYS A 361 -22.99 -43.32 -0.82
N VAL A 362 -22.40 -44.19 -1.65
CA VAL A 362 -23.14 -44.86 -2.73
C VAL A 362 -24.23 -45.76 -2.17
N GLU A 363 -23.95 -46.50 -1.09
CA GLU A 363 -24.96 -47.33 -0.42
C GLU A 363 -26.09 -46.47 0.19
N TRP A 364 -25.76 -45.39 0.90
CA TRP A 364 -26.78 -44.48 1.44
C TRP A 364 -27.64 -43.84 0.35
N ARG A 365 -27.04 -43.49 -0.80
CA ARG A 365 -27.81 -42.99 -1.96
C ARG A 365 -28.76 -44.03 -2.54
N LYS A 366 -28.40 -45.31 -2.51
CA LYS A 366 -29.31 -46.39 -2.93
C LYS A 366 -30.47 -46.51 -1.94
N LEU A 367 -30.20 -46.46 -0.63
CA LEU A 367 -31.22 -46.53 0.42
C LEU A 367 -32.18 -45.33 0.36
N ASP A 368 -31.68 -44.11 0.22
CA ASP A 368 -32.49 -42.90 0.02
C ASP A 368 -33.38 -43.04 -1.22
N ARG A 369 -32.85 -43.56 -2.33
CA ARG A 369 -33.66 -43.83 -3.53
C ARG A 369 -34.77 -44.85 -3.26
N MET A 370 -34.45 -45.96 -2.59
CA MET A 370 -35.46 -46.97 -2.24
C MET A 370 -36.54 -46.41 -1.30
N TYR A 371 -36.15 -45.57 -0.33
CA TYR A 371 -37.08 -44.88 0.57
C TYR A 371 -37.99 -43.91 -0.20
N ARG A 372 -37.43 -43.09 -1.10
CA ARG A 372 -38.21 -42.18 -1.96
C ARG A 372 -39.17 -42.94 -2.87
N ASP A 373 -38.73 -44.03 -3.48
CA ASP A 373 -39.58 -44.86 -4.33
C ASP A 373 -40.76 -45.44 -3.52
N LYS A 374 -40.50 -45.96 -2.31
CA LYS A 374 -41.55 -46.43 -1.38
C LYS A 374 -42.52 -45.33 -0.97
N LYS A 375 -41.99 -44.15 -0.60
CA LYS A 375 -42.79 -42.98 -0.21
C LYS A 375 -43.73 -42.59 -1.34
N THR A 376 -43.21 -42.45 -2.57
CA THR A 376 -44.05 -42.13 -3.74
C THR A 376 -45.08 -43.21 -4.09
N ALA A 377 -44.82 -44.47 -3.80
CA ALA A 377 -45.80 -45.56 -3.95
C ALA A 377 -46.92 -45.45 -2.90
N ALA A 378 -46.58 -45.19 -1.64
CA ALA A 378 -47.54 -44.98 -0.55
C ALA A 378 -48.42 -43.73 -0.77
N THR A 379 -47.87 -42.64 -1.29
CA THR A 379 -48.66 -41.45 -1.66
C THR A 379 -49.67 -41.76 -2.78
N LYS A 380 -49.29 -42.60 -3.76
CA LYS A 380 -50.18 -42.99 -4.89
C LYS A 380 -51.30 -43.94 -4.46
N GLU A 381 -51.06 -44.79 -3.47
CA GLU A 381 -52.05 -45.72 -2.91
C GLU A 381 -52.97 -45.06 -1.85
N GLY A 382 -52.78 -43.77 -1.56
CA GLY A 382 -53.64 -43.00 -0.66
C GLY A 382 -53.50 -43.38 0.83
N THR A 383 -52.40 -44.04 1.20
CA THR A 383 -52.14 -44.55 2.56
C THR A 383 -51.27 -43.63 3.41
N GLU A 384 -50.72 -42.54 2.86
CA GLU A 384 -49.99 -41.53 3.65
C GLU A 384 -50.94 -40.53 4.33
N GLY A 385 -51.22 -40.75 5.61
CA GLY A 385 -51.65 -39.68 6.52
C GLY A 385 -50.48 -38.74 6.81
N GLN A 386 -50.75 -37.43 6.81
CA GLN A 386 -49.79 -36.38 7.21
C GLN A 386 -49.24 -36.67 8.61
N LYS A 387 -48.07 -37.31 8.72
CA LYS A 387 -47.17 -37.10 9.85
C LYS A 387 -46.32 -35.88 9.51
N GLU A 388 -46.81 -34.69 9.87
CA GLU A 388 -45.93 -33.53 10.01
C GLU A 388 -44.84 -33.91 11.02
N GLY A 389 -43.58 -33.75 10.61
CA GLY A 389 -42.43 -34.37 11.26
C GLY A 389 -42.31 -34.00 12.74
N GLU A 390 -42.33 -35.03 13.59
CA GLU A 390 -41.51 -34.97 14.80
C GLU A 390 -40.06 -34.84 14.31
N GLU A 391 -39.38 -33.76 14.69
CA GLU A 391 -37.93 -33.64 14.52
C GLU A 391 -37.30 -34.77 15.35
N GLU A 392 -37.01 -35.90 14.68
CA GLU A 392 -36.30 -37.01 15.32
C GLU A 392 -34.96 -36.51 15.84
N ASP A 393 -34.66 -36.83 17.11
CA ASP A 393 -33.43 -36.40 17.74
C ASP A 393 -32.23 -37.09 17.07
N VAL A 394 -31.50 -36.31 16.27
CA VAL A 394 -30.30 -36.70 15.52
C VAL A 394 -29.24 -37.35 16.42
N TRP A 395 -29.24 -37.04 17.72
CA TRP A 395 -28.27 -37.60 18.68
C TRP A 395 -28.73 -38.90 19.34
N ALA A 396 -30.02 -39.25 19.23
CA ALA A 396 -30.62 -40.45 19.82
C ALA A 396 -30.75 -41.61 18.82
N ALA A 397 -30.57 -41.38 17.53
CA ALA A 397 -30.63 -42.41 16.50
C ALA A 397 -29.50 -43.44 16.67
N GLU A 398 -29.86 -44.69 17.02
CA GLU A 398 -28.92 -45.82 17.11
C GLU A 398 -28.54 -46.39 15.74
N ASP A 399 -29.47 -46.32 14.77
CA ASP A 399 -29.26 -46.69 13.38
C ASP A 399 -29.71 -45.56 12.46
N ILE A 400 -28.75 -44.95 11.76
CA ILE A 400 -29.01 -43.83 10.83
C ILE A 400 -29.78 -44.25 9.58
N ASP A 401 -29.80 -45.55 9.26
CA ASP A 401 -30.53 -46.09 8.11
C ASP A 401 -31.98 -46.46 8.47
N ASN A 402 -32.34 -46.46 9.76
CA ASN A 402 -33.66 -46.86 10.27
C ASN A 402 -33.97 -46.24 11.65
N VAL A 403 -34.43 -45.00 11.65
CA VAL A 403 -34.61 -44.23 12.90
C VAL A 403 -35.89 -44.61 13.66
N ASP A 404 -36.93 -45.03 12.94
CA ASP A 404 -38.28 -45.30 13.48
C ASP A 404 -38.66 -46.79 13.46
N GLY A 405 -37.77 -47.67 13.00
CA GLY A 405 -38.07 -49.09 12.78
C GLY A 405 -38.85 -49.38 11.49
N GLU A 406 -39.25 -48.35 10.73
CA GLU A 406 -40.02 -48.44 9.49
C GLU A 406 -39.16 -48.24 8.23
N GLN A 407 -37.83 -48.34 8.36
CA GLN A 407 -36.83 -48.09 7.31
C GLN A 407 -36.82 -46.64 6.82
N THR A 408 -37.10 -45.69 7.71
CA THR A 408 -36.88 -44.27 7.45
C THR A 408 -35.41 -43.92 7.74
N PRO A 409 -34.60 -43.60 6.71
CA PRO A 409 -33.24 -43.15 6.95
C PRO A 409 -33.24 -41.71 7.47
N LEU A 410 -32.33 -41.39 8.40
CA LEU A 410 -32.18 -40.05 8.97
C LEU A 410 -31.89 -38.99 7.90
N TYR A 411 -31.25 -39.40 6.81
CA TYR A 411 -30.94 -38.57 5.64
C TYR A 411 -32.02 -38.61 4.55
N GLY A 412 -33.20 -39.21 4.79
CA GLY A 412 -34.27 -39.37 3.80
C GLY A 412 -34.88 -38.05 3.31
N GLN A 413 -34.68 -36.96 4.06
CA GLN A 413 -35.10 -35.61 3.68
C GLN A 413 -33.99 -34.79 3.01
N PHE A 414 -32.78 -35.35 2.83
CA PHE A 414 -31.66 -34.59 2.29
C PHE A 414 -31.90 -34.15 0.85
N GLU A 415 -31.69 -32.87 0.59
CA GLU A 415 -31.65 -32.32 -0.75
C GLU A 415 -30.24 -32.45 -1.35
N ALA A 416 -30.10 -32.12 -2.64
CA ALA A 416 -28.79 -32.16 -3.31
C ALA A 416 -27.72 -31.34 -2.58
N VAL A 417 -28.11 -30.21 -1.96
CA VAL A 417 -27.22 -29.35 -1.19
C VAL A 417 -26.74 -30.04 0.09
N ASP A 418 -27.61 -30.74 0.81
CA ASP A 418 -27.25 -31.43 2.06
C ASP A 418 -26.24 -32.55 1.81
N TRP A 419 -26.41 -33.28 0.71
CA TRP A 419 -25.43 -34.29 0.29
C TRP A 419 -24.06 -33.69 -0.07
N ASN A 420 -24.05 -32.50 -0.66
CA ASN A 420 -22.79 -31.79 -0.93
C ASN A 420 -22.15 -31.30 0.37
N LEU A 421 -22.93 -30.76 1.31
CA LEU A 421 -22.45 -30.33 2.63
C LEU A 421 -21.92 -31.50 3.46
N LEU A 422 -22.59 -32.65 3.43
CA LEU A 422 -22.13 -33.88 4.07
C LEU A 422 -20.77 -34.31 3.51
N SER A 423 -20.63 -34.31 2.19
CA SER A 423 -19.38 -34.67 1.51
C SER A 423 -18.25 -33.73 1.90
N LEU A 424 -18.50 -32.42 1.83
CA LEU A 424 -17.52 -31.40 2.19
C LEU A 424 -17.11 -31.52 3.67
N ARG A 425 -18.06 -31.75 4.58
CA ARG A 425 -17.77 -31.96 6.01
C ARG A 425 -16.90 -33.18 6.23
N PHE A 426 -17.22 -34.30 5.58
CA PHE A 426 -16.43 -35.52 5.70
C PHE A 426 -15.01 -35.35 5.14
N GLU A 427 -14.87 -34.72 3.97
CA GLU A 427 -13.57 -34.42 3.35
C GLU A 427 -12.71 -33.52 4.24
N LEU A 428 -13.29 -32.44 4.81
CA LEU A 428 -12.60 -31.56 5.75
C LEU A 428 -12.24 -32.26 7.07
N HIS A 429 -13.10 -33.16 7.55
CA HIS A 429 -12.83 -33.98 8.73
C HIS A 429 -11.64 -34.92 8.48
N LEU A 430 -11.67 -35.66 7.37
CA LEU A 430 -10.55 -36.51 6.95
C LEU A 430 -9.26 -35.72 6.79
N LEU A 431 -9.32 -34.54 6.17
CA LEU A 431 -8.17 -33.67 5.99
C LEU A 431 -7.52 -33.28 7.33
N CYS A 432 -8.33 -32.92 8.33
CA CYS A 432 -7.81 -32.61 9.67
C CYS A 432 -7.14 -33.83 10.32
N HIS A 433 -7.73 -35.01 10.16
CA HIS A 433 -7.21 -36.26 10.75
C HIS A 433 -5.97 -36.79 10.03
N SER A 434 -5.93 -36.73 8.70
CA SER A 434 -4.75 -37.11 7.91
C SER A 434 -3.61 -36.17 8.20
N PHE A 435 -3.86 -34.86 8.23
CA PHE A 435 -2.84 -33.86 8.57
C PHE A 435 -2.20 -34.16 9.93
N LYS A 436 -2.98 -34.45 10.96
CA LYS A 436 -2.44 -34.81 12.29
C LYS A 436 -1.61 -36.10 12.28
N LYS A 437 -1.90 -37.04 11.38
CA LYS A 437 -1.15 -38.30 11.24
C LYS A 437 0.13 -38.13 10.41
N ASP A 438 0.07 -37.30 9.38
CA ASP A 438 1.14 -37.13 8.39
C ASP A 438 2.19 -36.11 8.84
N VAL A 439 1.80 -35.19 9.73
CA VAL A 439 2.72 -34.27 10.40
C VAL A 439 3.57 -35.04 11.42
N SER A 440 4.89 -35.01 11.21
CA SER A 440 5.88 -35.59 12.14
C SER A 440 6.27 -34.65 13.29
N ASP A 441 5.86 -33.37 13.23
CA ASP A 441 6.24 -32.35 14.20
C ASP A 441 5.16 -32.15 15.28
N ALA A 442 5.51 -32.44 16.53
CA ALA A 442 4.60 -32.32 17.67
C ALA A 442 4.18 -30.87 17.98
N ASP A 443 4.92 -29.86 17.52
CA ASP A 443 4.55 -28.46 17.71
C ASP A 443 3.39 -28.02 16.79
N VAL A 444 3.07 -28.79 15.75
CA VAL A 444 2.02 -28.48 14.78
C VAL A 444 0.74 -29.23 15.16
N VAL A 445 -0.14 -28.56 15.88
CA VAL A 445 -1.38 -29.16 16.43
C VAL A 445 -2.46 -29.36 15.36
N GLY A 446 -2.45 -28.55 14.29
CA GLY A 446 -3.46 -28.61 13.24
C GLY A 446 -3.23 -27.60 12.12
N ILE A 447 -4.21 -27.49 11.23
CA ILE A 447 -4.15 -26.62 10.04
C ILE A 447 -4.59 -25.21 10.42
N HIS A 448 -3.74 -24.20 10.19
CA HIS A 448 -4.16 -22.82 10.31
C HIS A 448 -5.17 -22.45 9.20
N ARG A 449 -6.19 -21.66 9.53
CA ARG A 449 -7.31 -21.33 8.62
C ARG A 449 -6.85 -20.77 7.27
N SER A 450 -5.77 -19.98 7.23
CA SER A 450 -5.22 -19.43 5.99
C SER A 450 -4.64 -20.49 5.04
N LEU A 451 -4.27 -21.65 5.56
CA LEU A 451 -3.67 -22.75 4.81
C LEU A 451 -4.71 -23.82 4.40
N LEU A 452 -5.92 -23.76 4.96
CA LEU A 452 -6.95 -24.77 4.70
C LEU A 452 -7.24 -24.94 3.20
N GLY A 453 -7.40 -23.84 2.48
CA GLY A 453 -7.65 -23.89 1.03
C GLY A 453 -6.48 -24.47 0.23
N TYR A 454 -5.24 -24.33 0.71
CA TYR A 454 -4.08 -24.95 0.07
C TYR A 454 -4.07 -26.46 0.27
N TYR A 455 -4.28 -26.93 1.51
CA TYR A 455 -4.29 -28.36 1.82
C TYR A 455 -5.52 -29.10 1.26
N TYR A 456 -6.64 -28.40 1.07
CA TYR A 456 -7.83 -28.99 0.45
C TYR A 456 -7.68 -29.18 -1.07
N LEU A 457 -6.84 -28.38 -1.73
CA LEU A 457 -6.56 -28.47 -3.18
C LEU A 457 -5.36 -29.36 -3.52
N LEU A 458 -4.63 -29.83 -2.50
CA LEU A 458 -3.49 -30.74 -2.58
C LEU A 458 -3.97 -32.17 -2.85
#